data_AF-A0A8T3Y525-F1
#
_entry.id   AF-A0A8T3Y525-F1
#
_cell.length_a   1.000
_cell.length_b   1.000
_cell.length_c   1.000
_cell.angle_alpha   90.00
_cell.angle_beta   90.00
_cell.angle_gamma   90.00
#
_symmetry.space_group_name_H-M   'P 1'
#
loop_
_entity.id
_entity.type
_entity.pdbx_description
1 polymer ?
#
loop_
_entity_poly.entity_id
_entity_poly.type
_entity_poly.pdbx_seq_one_letter_code
_entity_poly.pdbx_strand_id
1 'polypeptide(L)'
;MAPQNEGQNSEMPIDAGREEINALNARIRVVEERINDMRKRFKFLEENMIAYHKKNLKDAKDQQQQTYDVRRGLKILEGKMLVILKELQLAATKQDVTTLRKYIELWNPLKFITEETLQKRIDERIGKKQDDDENSGNV
;
A
#
# COMPACT_ATOMS: atom_id res chain seq x y z
N MET A 1 -61.73 84.00 36.30
CA MET A 1 -60.36 84.52 36.51
C MET A 1 -59.85 83.98 37.82
N ALA A 2 -58.76 83.25 37.97
CA ALA A 2 -57.86 82.50 37.09
C ALA A 2 -57.18 81.48 38.04
N PRO A 3 -56.85 80.26 37.60
CA PRO A 3 -56.12 79.27 38.39
C PRO A 3 -54.60 79.44 38.22
N GLN A 4 -53.83 78.58 38.91
CA GLN A 4 -52.38 78.33 38.81
C GLN A 4 -51.53 79.08 39.84
N ASN A 5 -50.82 78.36 40.72
CA ASN A 5 -49.59 77.69 40.31
C ASN A 5 -49.08 76.78 41.44
N GLU A 6 -49.37 75.48 41.33
CA GLU A 6 -48.63 74.44 42.05
C GLU A 6 -47.26 74.32 41.39
N GLY A 7 -46.28 75.06 41.90
CA GLY A 7 -44.88 74.84 41.60
C GLY A 7 -44.39 73.58 42.32
N GLN A 8 -44.83 72.41 41.88
CA GLN A 8 -44.16 71.16 42.24
C GLN A 8 -42.85 71.09 41.46
N ASN A 9 -41.75 71.21 42.21
CA ASN A 9 -40.41 70.85 41.80
C ASN A 9 -40.40 69.45 41.21
N SER A 10 -40.33 69.33 39.89
CA SER A 10 -39.92 68.09 39.23
C SER A 10 -38.39 68.01 39.24
N GLU A 11 -37.81 67.84 40.43
CA GLU A 11 -36.47 67.27 40.56
C GLU A 11 -36.58 65.78 40.21
N MET A 12 -35.90 65.35 39.14
CA MET A 12 -35.76 63.92 38.88
C MET A 12 -35.16 63.24 40.12
N PRO A 13 -35.71 62.09 40.55
CA PRO A 13 -35.15 61.36 41.68
C PRO A 13 -33.75 60.88 41.31
N ILE A 14 -32.74 61.45 41.98
CA ILE A 14 -31.30 61.18 41.81
C ILE A 14 -30.98 59.67 41.95
N ASP A 15 -31.87 58.89 42.57
CA ASP A 15 -31.74 57.44 42.73
C ASP A 15 -31.90 56.65 41.41
N ALA A 16 -32.79 57.06 40.50
CA ALA A 16 -33.03 56.32 39.25
C ALA A 16 -31.77 56.31 38.36
N GLY A 17 -31.06 57.44 38.28
CA GLY A 17 -29.79 57.52 37.54
C GLY A 17 -28.66 56.72 38.19
N ARG A 18 -28.67 56.55 39.52
CA ARG A 18 -27.67 55.75 40.24
C ARG A 18 -27.87 54.25 40.01
N GLU A 19 -29.11 53.79 39.97
CA GLU A 19 -29.43 52.40 39.65
C GLU A 19 -29.02 52.02 38.22
N GLU A 20 -29.27 52.90 37.25
CA GLU A 20 -28.84 52.70 35.86
C GLU A 20 -27.32 52.61 35.73
N ILE A 21 -26.58 53.49 36.42
CA ILE A 21 -25.11 53.46 36.44
C ILE A 21 -24.59 52.16 37.07
N ASN A 22 -25.21 51.69 38.15
CA ASN A 22 -24.85 50.44 38.79
C ASN A 22 -25.12 49.23 37.89
N ALA A 23 -26.26 49.22 37.19
CA ALA A 23 -26.58 48.19 36.21
C ALA A 23 -25.60 48.19 35.03
N LEU A 24 -25.18 49.37 34.58
CA LEU A 24 -24.20 49.54 33.50
C LEU A 24 -22.82 49.01 33.93
N ASN A 25 -22.36 49.33 35.14
CA ASN A 25 -21.10 48.84 35.70
C ASN A 25 -21.09 47.31 35.84
N ALA A 26 -22.20 46.72 36.28
CA ALA A 26 -22.34 45.27 36.34
C ALA A 26 -22.21 44.62 34.95
N ARG A 27 -22.83 45.23 33.92
CA ARG A 27 -22.72 44.75 32.53
C ARG A 27 -21.29 44.88 31.99
N ILE A 28 -20.62 46.00 32.26
CA ILE A 28 -19.22 46.20 31.85
C ILE A 28 -18.34 45.10 32.44
N ARG A 29 -18.48 44.82 33.74
CA ARG A 29 -17.71 43.76 34.42
C ARG A 29 -17.91 42.39 33.78
N VAL A 30 -19.16 42.01 33.48
CA VAL A 30 -19.46 40.74 32.80
C VAL A 30 -18.83 40.68 31.41
N VAL A 31 -18.84 41.78 30.67
CA VAL A 31 -18.20 41.86 29.35
C VAL A 31 -16.68 41.73 29.47
N GLU A 32 -16.05 42.38 30.46
CA GLU A 32 -14.62 42.26 30.72
C GLU A 32 -14.20 40.83 31.08
N GLU A 33 -14.96 40.18 31.96
CA GLU A 33 -14.75 38.77 32.31
C GLU A 33 -14.85 37.88 31.06
N ARG A 34 -15.87 38.09 30.22
CA ARG A 34 -16.04 37.35 28.97
C ARG A 34 -14.90 37.61 27.97
N ILE A 35 -14.42 38.85 27.84
CA ILE A 35 -13.28 39.19 26.99
C ILE A 35 -12.02 38.48 27.50
N ASN A 36 -11.80 38.46 28.81
CA ASN A 36 -10.66 37.76 29.40
C ASN A 36 -10.72 36.26 29.15
N ASP A 37 -11.89 35.64 29.25
CA ASP A 37 -12.06 34.22 28.92
C ASP A 37 -11.85 33.93 27.43
N MET A 38 -12.35 34.79 26.54
CA MET A 38 -12.08 34.66 25.10
C MET A 38 -10.59 34.77 24.80
N ARG A 39 -9.86 35.70 25.43
CA ARG A 39 -8.40 35.82 25.27
C ARG A 39 -7.67 34.57 25.72
N LYS A 40 -8.06 33.97 26.86
CA LYS A 40 -7.48 32.70 27.33
C LYS A 40 -7.71 31.57 26.33
N ARG A 41 -8.93 31.44 25.82
CA ARG A 41 -9.27 30.43 24.79
C ARG A 41 -8.49 30.65 23.50
N PHE A 42 -8.31 31.91 23.09
CA PHE A 42 -7.55 32.25 21.90
C PHE A 42 -6.08 31.85 22.04
N LYS A 43 -5.44 32.16 23.17
CA LYS A 43 -4.06 31.72 23.45
C LYS A 43 -3.91 30.20 23.40
N PHE A 44 -4.84 29.47 24.02
CA PHE A 44 -4.82 28.01 23.97
C PHE A 44 -5.02 27.48 22.55
N LEU A 45 -5.89 28.11 21.76
CA LEU A 45 -6.10 27.77 20.36
C LEU A 45 -4.85 28.03 19.51
N GLU A 46 -4.16 29.15 19.72
CA GLU A 46 -2.89 29.48 19.05
C GLU A 46 -1.81 28.45 19.38
N GLU A 47 -1.62 28.12 20.67
CA GLU A 47 -0.67 27.12 21.12
C GLU A 47 -0.95 25.75 20.50
N ASN A 48 -2.21 25.32 20.51
CA ASN A 48 -2.62 24.08 19.86
C ASN A 48 -2.40 24.12 18.35
N MET A 49 -2.77 25.21 17.68
CA MET A 49 -2.58 25.36 16.24
C MET A 49 -1.10 25.26 15.86
N ILE A 50 -0.20 25.88 16.64
CA ILE A 50 1.25 25.78 16.45
C ILE A 50 1.71 24.33 16.67
N ALA A 51 1.23 23.66 17.71
CA ALA A 51 1.57 22.26 17.98
C ALA A 51 1.10 21.32 16.84
N TYR A 52 -0.13 21.48 16.36
CA TYR A 52 -0.67 20.74 15.22
C TYR A 52 0.13 21.01 13.96
N HIS A 53 0.49 22.27 13.67
CA HIS A 53 1.25 22.60 12.48
C HIS A 53 2.66 21.97 12.52
N LYS A 54 3.34 22.02 13.67
CA LYS A 54 4.64 21.35 13.86
C LYS A 54 4.54 19.84 13.69
N LYS A 55 3.51 19.21 14.28
CA LYS A 55 3.26 17.78 14.14
C LYS A 55 3.01 17.40 12.68
N ASN A 56 2.10 18.12 12.00
CA ASN A 56 1.78 17.87 10.59
C ASN A 56 3.00 18.03 9.69
N LEU A 57 3.87 19.02 9.95
CA LEU A 57 5.11 19.20 9.18
C LEU A 57 6.07 18.03 9.39
N LYS A 58 6.17 17.50 10.60
CA LYS A 58 6.96 16.30 10.89
C LYS A 58 6.38 15.09 10.18
N ASP A 59 5.08 14.85 10.32
CA ASP A 59 4.39 13.71 9.72
C ASP A 59 4.53 13.76 8.18
N ALA A 60 4.46 14.94 7.56
CA ALA A 60 4.69 15.12 6.12
C ALA A 60 6.12 14.77 5.69
N LYS A 61 7.13 15.15 6.49
CA LYS A 61 8.54 14.78 6.24
C LYS A 61 8.75 13.27 6.39
N ASP A 62 8.16 12.67 7.41
CA ASP A 62 8.26 11.22 7.66
C ASP A 62 7.60 10.44 6.52
N GLN A 63 6.43 10.88 6.02
CA GLN A 63 5.78 10.31 4.84
C GLN A 63 6.60 10.46 3.56
N GLN A 64 7.24 11.61 3.37
CA GLN A 64 8.14 11.84 2.24
C GLN A 64 9.32 10.85 2.28
N GLN A 65 9.93 10.66 3.44
CA GLN A 65 11.02 9.71 3.63
C GLN A 65 10.57 8.26 3.36
N GLN A 66 9.44 7.84 3.92
CA GLN A 66 8.86 6.51 3.64
C GLN A 66 8.61 6.30 2.14
N THR A 67 8.15 7.31 1.42
CA THR A 67 7.93 7.23 -0.03
C THR A 67 9.26 7.03 -0.78
N TYR A 68 10.33 7.71 -0.37
CA TYR A 68 11.66 7.49 -0.94
C TYR A 68 12.18 6.08 -0.68
N ASP A 69 12.00 5.56 0.53
CA ASP A 69 12.44 4.22 0.90
C ASP A 69 11.68 3.14 0.13
N VAL A 70 10.37 3.29 -0.05
CA VAL A 70 9.56 2.41 -0.91
C VAL A 70 10.04 2.44 -2.36
N ARG A 71 10.28 3.62 -2.93
CA ARG A 71 10.82 3.75 -4.30
C ARG A 71 12.18 3.08 -4.44
N ARG A 72 13.05 3.21 -3.43
CA ARG A 72 14.35 2.54 -3.41
C ARG A 72 14.19 1.02 -3.33
N GLY A 73 13.29 0.54 -2.47
CA GLY A 73 12.95 -0.88 -2.35
C GLY A 73 12.45 -1.48 -3.67
N LEU A 74 11.59 -0.76 -4.38
CA LEU A 74 11.09 -1.18 -5.71
C LEU A 74 12.21 -1.29 -6.74
N LYS A 75 13.14 -0.32 -6.81
CA LYS A 75 14.30 -0.42 -7.71
C LYS A 75 15.20 -1.61 -7.40
N ILE A 76 15.41 -1.91 -6.12
CA ILE A 76 16.19 -3.09 -5.71
C ILE A 76 15.46 -4.38 -6.11
N LEU A 77 14.15 -4.44 -5.92
CA LEU A 77 13.32 -5.59 -6.31
C LEU A 77 13.36 -5.81 -7.82
N GLU A 78 13.22 -4.75 -8.61
CA GLU A 78 13.34 -4.78 -10.08
C GLU A 78 14.71 -5.34 -10.50
N GLY A 79 15.78 -4.85 -9.87
CA GLY A 79 17.14 -5.37 -10.12
C GLY A 79 17.27 -6.87 -9.81
N LYS A 80 16.73 -7.34 -8.68
CA LYS A 80 16.73 -8.77 -8.34
C LYS A 80 15.89 -9.59 -9.30
N MET A 81 14.75 -9.08 -9.74
CA MET A 81 13.89 -9.75 -10.72
C MET A 81 14.60 -9.93 -12.06
N LEU A 82 15.34 -8.92 -12.52
CA LEU A 82 16.18 -9.03 -13.72
C LEU A 82 17.29 -10.08 -13.57
N VAL A 83 17.90 -10.20 -12.38
CA VAL A 83 18.89 -11.26 -12.11
C VAL A 83 18.24 -12.63 -12.18
N ILE A 84 17.08 -12.83 -11.55
CA ILE A 84 16.32 -14.08 -11.62
C ILE A 84 15.97 -14.42 -13.08
N LEU A 85 15.53 -13.44 -13.87
CA LEU A 85 15.25 -13.65 -15.29
C LEU A 85 16.49 -14.09 -16.07
N LYS A 86 17.66 -13.52 -15.79
CA LYS A 86 18.93 -13.94 -16.41
C LYS A 86 19.32 -15.35 -16.00
N GLU A 87 19.18 -15.70 -14.71
CA GLU A 87 19.45 -17.05 -14.23
C GLU A 87 18.49 -18.08 -14.84
N LEU A 88 17.21 -17.73 -15.01
CA LEU A 88 16.22 -18.57 -15.69
C LEU A 88 16.53 -18.74 -17.18
N GLN A 89 17.11 -17.73 -17.84
CA GLN A 89 17.57 -17.86 -19.23
C GLN A 89 18.84 -18.72 -19.36
N LEU A 90 19.74 -18.66 -18.36
CA LEU A 90 20.96 -19.47 -18.32
C LEU A 90 20.69 -20.91 -17.88
N ALA A 91 19.64 -21.14 -17.09
CA ALA A 91 19.14 -22.48 -16.81
C ALA A 91 18.64 -23.09 -18.12
N ALA A 92 19.41 -24.03 -18.67
CA ALA A 92 19.07 -24.73 -19.92
C ALA A 92 17.60 -25.17 -19.91
N THR A 93 16.85 -24.85 -20.97
CA THR A 93 15.46 -25.30 -21.04
C THR A 93 15.43 -26.82 -20.97
N LYS A 94 14.41 -27.39 -20.34
CA LYS A 94 14.24 -28.86 -20.26
C LYS A 94 14.37 -29.51 -21.65
N GLN A 95 14.00 -28.78 -22.70
CA GLN A 95 14.12 -29.16 -24.09
C GLN A 95 15.59 -29.30 -24.55
N ASP A 96 16.46 -28.37 -24.20
CA ASP A 96 17.90 -28.44 -24.53
C ASP A 96 18.58 -29.63 -23.86
N VAL A 97 18.28 -29.86 -22.57
CA VAL A 97 18.81 -31.01 -21.81
C VAL A 97 18.29 -32.34 -22.40
N THR A 98 17.02 -32.37 -22.81
CA THR A 98 16.43 -33.57 -23.45
C THR A 98 17.05 -33.83 -24.82
N THR A 99 17.37 -32.78 -25.57
CA THR A 99 17.99 -32.88 -26.90
C THR A 99 19.44 -33.35 -26.79
N LEU A 100 20.22 -32.78 -25.85
CA LEU A 100 21.56 -33.26 -25.50
C LEU A 100 21.55 -34.74 -25.06
N ARG A 101 20.55 -35.16 -24.27
CA ARG A 101 20.38 -36.57 -23.89
C ARG A 101 20.18 -37.47 -25.11
N LYS A 102 19.32 -37.07 -26.06
CA LYS A 102 19.11 -37.81 -27.31
C LYS A 102 20.37 -37.89 -28.16
N TYR A 103 21.13 -36.81 -28.26
CA TYR A 103 22.40 -36.82 -28.98
C TYR A 103 23.43 -37.74 -28.32
N ILE A 104 23.53 -37.75 -26.98
CA ILE A 104 24.40 -38.67 -26.24
C ILE A 104 23.94 -40.12 -26.41
N GLU A 105 22.64 -40.40 -26.40
CA GLU A 105 22.09 -41.74 -26.65
C GLU A 105 22.35 -42.23 -28.08
N LEU A 106 22.29 -41.34 -29.07
CA LEU A 106 22.59 -41.64 -30.48
C LEU A 106 24.09 -41.88 -30.70
N TRP A 107 24.93 -41.19 -29.94
CA TRP A 107 26.39 -41.34 -29.96
C TRP A 107 26.91 -42.51 -29.13
N ASN A 108 26.05 -43.26 -28.43
CA ASN A 108 26.50 -44.37 -27.61
C ASN A 108 27.07 -45.49 -28.50
N PRO A 109 28.41 -45.70 -28.49
CA PRO A 109 29.05 -46.63 -29.42
C PRO A 109 28.71 -48.10 -29.11
N LEU A 110 28.13 -48.39 -27.94
CA LEU A 110 27.69 -49.72 -27.53
C LEU A 110 26.40 -50.19 -28.24
N LYS A 111 25.72 -49.31 -28.98
CA LYS A 111 24.50 -49.63 -29.75
C LYS A 111 24.73 -49.78 -31.25
N PHE A 112 25.97 -49.64 -31.75
CA PHE A 112 26.26 -49.97 -33.15
C PHE A 112 26.22 -51.49 -33.32
N ILE A 113 25.08 -51.98 -33.80
CA ILE A 113 24.89 -53.36 -34.22
C ILE A 113 25.65 -53.54 -35.54
N THR A 114 26.54 -54.52 -35.61
CA THR A 114 27.20 -54.91 -36.86
C THR A 114 26.17 -55.53 -37.82
N GLU A 115 26.34 -55.37 -39.14
CA GLU A 115 25.35 -55.86 -40.12
C GLU A 115 25.01 -57.35 -39.92
N GLU A 116 26.00 -58.15 -39.56
CA GLU A 116 25.83 -59.57 -39.25
C GLU A 116 24.90 -59.85 -38.06
N THR A 117 24.95 -59.01 -37.01
CA THR A 117 24.11 -59.17 -35.81
C THR A 117 22.69 -58.64 -36.06
N LEU A 118 22.51 -57.72 -37.00
CA LEU A 118 21.20 -57.28 -37.47
C LEU A 118 20.51 -58.39 -38.28
N GLN A 119 21.25 -59.03 -39.18
CA GLN A 119 20.71 -60.06 -40.07
C GLN A 119 20.26 -61.29 -39.30
N LYS A 120 21.05 -61.75 -38.32
CA LYS A 120 20.66 -62.84 -37.40
C LYS A 120 19.37 -62.54 -36.63
N ARG A 121 19.17 -61.30 -36.18
CA ARG A 121 17.93 -60.90 -35.48
C ARG A 121 16.72 -60.84 -36.39
N ILE A 122 16.92 -60.53 -37.67
CA ILE A 122 15.84 -60.52 -38.66
C ILE A 122 15.44 -61.96 -38.97
N ASP A 123 16.41 -62.84 -39.20
CA ASP A 123 16.16 -64.26 -39.49
C ASP A 123 15.48 -64.98 -38.31
N GLU A 124 15.87 -64.68 -37.07
CA GLU A 124 15.17 -65.20 -35.86
C GLU A 124 13.73 -64.70 -35.74
N ARG A 125 13.42 -63.48 -36.19
CA ARG A 125 12.05 -62.94 -36.18
C ARG A 125 11.19 -63.48 -37.32
N ILE A 126 11.78 -63.75 -38.47
CA ILE A 126 11.07 -64.31 -39.62
C ILE A 126 10.84 -65.82 -39.41
N GLY A 127 11.82 -66.53 -38.84
CA GLY A 127 11.70 -67.96 -38.50
C GLY A 127 10.59 -68.24 -37.49
N LYS A 128 10.49 -67.44 -36.41
CA LYS A 128 9.40 -67.58 -35.43
C LYS A 128 8.01 -67.32 -35.99
N LYS A 129 7.88 -66.56 -37.07
CA LYS A 129 6.59 -66.30 -37.72
C LYS A 129 6.07 -67.51 -38.50
N GLN A 130 6.93 -68.43 -38.92
CA GLN A 130 6.49 -69.65 -39.60
C GLN A 130 5.96 -70.71 -38.62
N ASP A 131 6.47 -70.75 -37.38
CA ASP A 131 6.03 -71.72 -36.38
C ASP A 131 4.65 -71.37 -35.77
N ASP A 132 4.25 -70.09 -35.75
CA ASP A 132 2.95 -69.66 -35.22
C ASP A 132 1.80 -69.87 -36.22
N ASP A 133 2.07 -69.97 -37.53
CA ASP A 133 1.05 -70.21 -38.57
C ASP A 133 0.67 -71.69 -38.69
N GLU A 134 1.55 -72.64 -38.36
CA GLU A 134 1.24 -74.08 -38.41
C GLU A 134 0.37 -74.59 -37.24
N ASN A 135 0.29 -73.86 -36.12
CA ASN A 135 -0.49 -74.28 -34.95
C ASN A 135 -1.91 -73.66 -34.87
N SER A 136 -2.35 -72.91 -35.89
CA SER A 136 -3.72 -72.37 -35.99
C SER A 136 -4.65 -73.17 -36.93
N GLY A 137 -4.14 -74.22 -37.57
CA GLY A 137 -4.86 -75.01 -38.57
C GLY A 137 -5.51 -76.32 -38.08
N ASN A 138 -5.62 -76.56 -36.77
CA ASN A 138 -6.24 -77.78 -36.25
C ASN A 138 -7.30 -77.52 -35.17
N VAL A 139 -8.40 -76.88 -35.57
CA VAL A 139 -9.79 -77.11 -35.08
C VAL A 139 -10.76 -76.86 -36.22
#